data_AF-A0A015JBT4-F1
#
_entry.id   AF-A0A015JBT4-F1
#
_cell.length_a   1.000
_cell.length_b   1.000
_cell.length_c   1.000
_cell.angle_alpha   90.00
_cell.angle_beta   90.00
_cell.angle_gamma   90.00
#
_symmetry.space_group_name_H-M   'P 1'
#
loop_
_entity.id
_entity.type
_entity.pdbx_description
1 polymer ?
#
loop_
_entity_poly.entity_id
_entity_poly.type
_entity_poly.pdbx_seq_one_letter_code
_entity_poly.pdbx_strand_id
1 'polypeptide(L)'
;MPIQQIVLHPTVDRSLKYASTTVGRDKVYRAVQYFARFLAWYLKRQDYNNKEIIQRLSNLKSALGLSRKLMRLGKSMEHLQHATKALNVEDEFAKYVTIGRQLGYAVYLFWDTFSWVHSAGVYKFQQIKRINENAYKAWLMGLLFSIIHGLYKLHQINSQRGSLISKAKIAETSERSKDTATLKKERKAAIRQLIQDVLDCSIPATALGYIHLEDGLVGLTGFITSIMGAQSQWKKVNGP
;
A
#
# COMPACT_ATOMS: atom_id res chain seq x y z
N MET A 1 1.87 23.51 34.01
CA MET A 1 0.52 23.19 33.47
C MET A 1 0.42 23.18 31.93
N PRO A 2 0.97 24.12 31.13
CA PRO A 2 0.76 24.10 29.66
C PRO A 2 1.40 22.89 28.96
N ILE A 3 2.55 22.41 29.45
CA ILE A 3 3.23 21.23 28.87
C ILE A 3 2.38 19.96 29.04
N GLN A 4 1.75 19.75 30.21
CA GLN A 4 0.88 18.59 30.44
C GLN A 4 -0.34 18.61 29.51
N GLN A 5 -0.94 19.78 29.28
CA GLN A 5 -2.07 19.93 28.37
C GLN A 5 -1.69 19.64 26.90
N ILE A 6 -0.49 20.01 26.48
CA ILE A 6 0.01 19.72 25.13
C ILE A 6 0.33 18.23 24.98
N VAL A 7 1.05 17.64 25.95
CA VAL A 7 1.51 16.25 25.88
C VAL A 7 0.35 15.26 25.97
N LEU A 8 -0.64 15.53 26.82
CA LEU A 8 -1.83 14.69 27.03
C LEU A 8 -3.01 15.10 26.14
N HIS A 9 -2.76 15.92 25.11
CA HIS A 9 -3.82 16.31 24.19
C HIS A 9 -4.29 15.07 23.40
N PRO A 10 -5.61 14.83 23.21
CA PRO A 10 -6.12 13.64 22.52
C PRO A 10 -5.55 13.41 21.11
N THR A 11 -5.18 14.48 20.41
CA THR A 11 -4.50 14.40 19.11
C THR A 11 -3.12 13.77 19.21
N VAL A 12 -2.36 14.08 20.26
CA VAL A 12 -1.04 13.50 20.51
C VAL A 12 -1.19 12.00 20.79
N ASP A 13 -2.12 11.62 21.66
CA ASP A 13 -2.40 10.20 21.94
C ASP A 13 -2.77 9.41 20.69
N ARG A 14 -3.68 9.94 19.87
CA ARG A 14 -4.09 9.31 18.60
C ARG A 14 -2.94 9.19 17.61
N SER A 15 -2.04 10.18 17.59
CA SER A 15 -0.85 10.18 16.73
C SER A 15 0.20 9.18 17.22
N LEU A 16 0.41 9.09 18.54
CA LEU A 16 1.29 8.10 19.16
C LEU A 16 0.77 6.68 18.94
N LYS A 17 -0.54 6.45 19.10
CA LYS A 17 -1.19 5.15 18.80
C LYS A 17 -1.00 4.74 17.34
N TYR A 18 -1.04 5.69 16.41
CA TYR A 18 -0.77 5.43 15.01
C TYR A 18 0.72 5.12 14.76
N ALA A 19 1.62 5.95 15.31
CA ALA A 19 3.06 5.85 15.14
C ALA A 19 3.67 4.63 15.87
N SER A 20 3.02 4.10 16.90
CA SER A 20 3.47 2.87 17.57
C SER A 20 3.35 1.64 16.66
N THR A 21 2.49 1.70 15.64
CA THR A 21 2.37 0.64 14.63
C THR A 21 3.45 0.75 13.55
N THR A 22 4.05 -0.39 13.18
CA THR A 22 4.99 -0.46 12.04
C THR A 22 4.34 0.00 10.74
N VAL A 23 3.05 -0.34 10.53
CA VAL A 23 2.28 0.08 9.36
C VAL A 23 2.09 1.61 9.32
N GLY A 24 1.77 2.22 10.47
CA GLY A 24 1.58 3.67 10.54
C GLY A 24 2.84 4.44 10.18
N ARG A 25 3.98 4.03 10.77
CA ARG A 25 5.31 4.58 10.42
C ARG A 25 5.66 4.36 8.95
N ASP A 26 5.46 3.16 8.41
CA ASP A 26 5.78 2.88 7.01
C ASP A 26 4.99 3.78 6.04
N LYS A 27 3.70 4.04 6.30
CA LYS A 27 2.88 4.91 5.45
C LYS A 27 3.33 6.37 5.49
N VAL A 28 3.70 6.89 6.65
CA VAL A 28 4.24 8.26 6.78
C VAL A 28 5.59 8.36 6.06
N TYR A 29 6.50 7.41 6.31
CA TYR A 29 7.81 7.40 5.66
C TYR A 29 7.69 7.23 4.15
N ARG A 30 6.74 6.41 3.66
CA ARG A 30 6.45 6.28 2.22
C ARG A 30 5.99 7.61 1.64
N ALA A 31 5.06 8.31 2.32
CA ALA A 31 4.57 9.61 1.85
C ALA A 31 5.73 10.61 1.71
N VAL A 32 6.54 10.77 2.75
CA VAL A 32 7.70 11.70 2.72
C VAL A 32 8.72 11.28 1.66
N GLN A 33 9.02 9.99 1.54
CA GLN A 33 9.94 9.46 0.53
C GLN A 33 9.50 9.81 -0.90
N TYR A 34 8.24 9.53 -1.22
CA TYR A 34 7.70 9.71 -2.57
C TYR A 34 7.46 11.19 -2.89
N PHE A 35 7.10 11.99 -1.89
CA PHE A 35 7.03 13.45 -2.06
C PHE A 35 8.42 14.05 -2.28
N ALA A 36 9.45 13.60 -1.56
CA ALA A 36 10.83 14.01 -1.80
C ALA A 36 11.31 13.62 -3.21
N ARG A 37 10.90 12.44 -3.72
CA ARG A 37 11.15 12.04 -5.11
C ARG A 37 10.51 13.02 -6.10
N PHE A 38 9.24 13.37 -5.89
CA PHE A 38 8.54 14.33 -6.72
C PHE A 38 9.21 15.72 -6.69
N LEU A 39 9.49 16.26 -5.50
CA LEU A 39 10.11 17.58 -5.35
C LEU A 39 11.50 17.64 -5.99
N ALA A 40 12.32 16.60 -5.81
CA ALA A 40 13.65 16.55 -6.42
C ALA A 40 13.57 16.56 -7.96
N TRP A 41 12.58 15.88 -8.54
CA TRP A 41 12.31 15.90 -9.97
C TRP A 41 11.76 17.27 -10.42
N TYR A 42 10.81 17.84 -9.68
CA TYR A 42 10.18 19.11 -10.01
C TYR A 42 11.19 20.26 -10.02
N LEU A 43 12.01 20.37 -8.97
CA LEU A 43 13.05 21.41 -8.87
C LEU A 43 14.10 21.29 -9.97
N LYS A 44 14.48 20.07 -10.37
CA LYS A 44 15.39 19.87 -11.52
C LYS A 44 14.80 20.40 -12.83
N ARG A 45 13.49 20.33 -13.02
CA ARG A 45 12.82 20.83 -14.23
C ARG A 45 12.60 22.33 -14.26
N GLN A 46 12.61 22.98 -13.10
CA GLN A 46 12.52 24.44 -12.98
C GLN A 46 13.89 25.11 -13.07
N ASP A 47 14.92 24.39 -13.53
CA ASP A 47 16.32 24.85 -13.54
C ASP A 47 16.75 25.46 -12.20
N TYR A 48 16.28 24.87 -11.11
CA TYR A 48 16.52 25.41 -9.78
C TYR A 48 18.01 25.35 -9.44
N ASN A 49 18.64 26.53 -9.31
CA ASN A 49 20.10 26.68 -9.23
C ASN A 49 20.74 26.02 -8.00
N ASN A 50 19.98 25.80 -6.91
CA ASN A 50 20.52 25.18 -5.71
C ASN A 50 20.50 23.64 -5.82
N LYS A 51 21.58 23.10 -6.42
CA LYS A 51 21.84 21.66 -6.55
C LYS A 51 21.93 20.95 -5.20
N GLU A 52 22.30 21.64 -4.13
CA GLU A 52 22.39 21.07 -2.79
C GLU A 52 21.03 20.65 -2.25
N ILE A 53 19.99 21.48 -2.42
CA ILE A 53 18.63 21.16 -1.99
C ILE A 53 18.11 19.91 -2.72
N ILE A 54 18.35 19.82 -4.02
CA ILE A 54 17.98 18.65 -4.83
C ILE A 54 18.69 17.38 -4.31
N GLN A 55 19.98 17.49 -3.97
CA GLN A 55 20.74 16.39 -3.40
C GLN A 55 20.21 15.96 -2.01
N ARG A 56 19.88 16.92 -1.14
CA ARG A 56 19.28 16.65 0.18
C ARG A 56 17.95 15.89 0.05
N LEU A 57 17.09 16.26 -0.91
CA LEU A 57 15.86 15.53 -1.20
C LEU A 57 16.11 14.11 -1.73
N SER A 58 17.12 13.94 -2.59
CA SER A 58 17.53 12.62 -3.09
C SER A 58 18.06 11.72 -1.96
N ASN A 59 18.82 12.30 -1.02
CA ASN A 59 19.32 11.61 0.16
C ASN A 59 18.17 11.19 1.08
N LEU A 60 17.21 12.08 1.34
CA LEU A 60 16.01 11.79 2.14
C LEU A 60 15.19 10.65 1.52
N LYS A 61 14.95 10.69 0.19
CA LYS A 61 14.29 9.60 -0.55
C LYS A 61 15.02 8.28 -0.33
N SER A 62 16.34 8.27 -0.47
CA SER A 62 17.15 7.05 -0.39
C SER A 62 17.18 6.49 1.04
N ALA A 63 17.38 7.35 2.05
CA ALA A 63 17.38 6.98 3.46
C ALA A 63 16.04 6.37 3.89
N LEU A 64 14.92 7.04 3.59
CA LEU A 64 13.59 6.51 3.90
C LEU A 64 13.28 5.22 3.13
N GLY A 65 13.70 5.14 1.86
CA GLY A 65 13.56 3.93 1.06
C GLY A 65 14.25 2.73 1.69
N LEU A 66 15.49 2.90 2.17
CA LEU A 66 16.27 1.86 2.85
C LEU A 66 15.64 1.47 4.19
N SER A 67 15.31 2.44 5.04
CA SER A 67 14.69 2.20 6.35
C SER A 67 13.35 1.48 6.25
N ARG A 68 12.55 1.79 5.22
CA ARG A 68 11.27 1.09 5.00
C ARG A 68 11.46 -0.35 4.56
N LYS A 69 12.54 -0.68 3.83
CA LYS A 69 12.85 -2.09 3.51
C LYS A 69 13.17 -2.87 4.79
N LEU A 70 13.94 -2.27 5.71
CA LEU A 70 14.21 -2.85 7.03
C LEU A 70 12.90 -3.17 7.80
N MET A 71 11.96 -2.23 7.83
CA MET A 71 10.66 -2.41 8.49
C MET A 71 9.79 -3.52 7.87
N ARG A 72 10.12 -4.01 6.67
CA ARG A 72 9.41 -5.07 5.97
C ARG A 72 10.06 -6.44 6.10
N LEU A 73 11.24 -6.54 6.72
CA LEU A 73 11.86 -7.84 6.99
C LEU A 73 10.89 -8.74 7.77
N GLY A 74 10.80 -10.00 7.36
CA GLY A 74 9.86 -10.98 7.94
C GLY A 74 8.43 -10.93 7.39
N LYS A 75 8.01 -9.85 6.70
CA LYS A 75 6.64 -9.77 6.14
C LYS A 75 6.34 -10.82 5.08
N SER A 76 7.35 -11.39 4.42
CA SER A 76 7.14 -12.52 3.52
C SER A 76 6.42 -13.68 4.22
N MET A 77 6.73 -13.94 5.49
CA MET A 77 6.07 -14.98 6.29
C MET A 77 4.62 -14.62 6.63
N GLU A 78 4.31 -13.36 6.92
CA GLU A 78 2.92 -12.91 7.11
C GLU A 78 2.08 -13.20 5.85
N HIS A 79 2.64 -12.92 4.66
CA HIS A 79 1.98 -13.21 3.40
C HIS A 79 1.82 -14.72 3.14
N LEU A 80 2.82 -15.54 3.48
CA LEU A 80 2.67 -17.00 3.41
C LEU A 80 1.57 -17.51 4.36
N GLN A 81 1.49 -17.00 5.59
CA GLN A 81 0.40 -17.34 6.50
C GLN A 81 -0.97 -16.94 5.92
N HIS A 82 -1.07 -15.78 5.28
CA HIS A 82 -2.30 -15.36 4.62
C HIS A 82 -2.65 -16.23 3.41
N ALA A 83 -1.66 -16.70 2.66
CA ALA A 83 -1.87 -17.66 1.57
C ALA A 83 -2.40 -19.00 2.11
N THR A 84 -1.82 -19.53 3.19
CA THR A 84 -2.28 -20.76 3.84
C THR A 84 -3.71 -20.61 4.35
N LYS A 85 -4.04 -19.49 5.01
CA LYS A 85 -5.41 -19.22 5.48
C LYS A 85 -6.43 -19.16 4.34
N ALA A 86 -6.02 -18.71 3.15
CA ALA A 86 -6.90 -18.62 2.00
C ALA A 86 -7.32 -20.00 1.45
N LEU A 87 -6.59 -21.09 1.77
CA LEU A 87 -6.98 -22.45 1.37
C LEU A 87 -8.36 -22.87 1.91
N ASN A 88 -8.76 -22.28 3.04
CA ASN A 88 -10.04 -22.54 3.72
C ASN A 88 -11.20 -21.67 3.21
N VAL A 89 -10.98 -20.81 2.21
CA VAL A 89 -12.07 -20.02 1.60
C VAL A 89 -12.94 -20.95 0.74
N GLU A 90 -14.26 -20.90 0.87
CA GLU A 90 -15.16 -21.78 0.10
C GLU A 90 -15.19 -21.42 -1.40
N ASP A 91 -15.29 -20.12 -1.69
CA ASP A 91 -15.26 -19.59 -3.05
C ASP A 91 -13.91 -19.87 -3.73
N GLU A 92 -13.91 -20.80 -4.68
CA GLU A 92 -12.70 -21.27 -5.36
C GLU A 92 -11.98 -20.16 -6.12
N PHE A 93 -12.73 -19.27 -6.79
CA PHE A 93 -12.13 -18.18 -7.53
C PHE A 93 -11.47 -17.17 -6.57
N ALA A 94 -12.18 -16.76 -5.52
CA ALA A 94 -11.63 -15.89 -4.49
C ALA A 94 -10.41 -16.51 -3.78
N LYS A 95 -10.44 -17.83 -3.54
CA LYS A 95 -9.34 -18.61 -2.97
C LYS A 95 -8.08 -18.49 -3.83
N TYR A 96 -8.13 -18.91 -5.08
CA TYR A 96 -6.92 -18.94 -5.92
C TYR A 96 -6.37 -17.55 -6.23
N VAL A 97 -7.24 -16.56 -6.46
CA VAL A 97 -6.81 -15.17 -6.67
C VAL A 97 -6.17 -14.60 -5.39
N THR A 98 -6.72 -14.91 -4.22
CA THR A 98 -6.12 -14.50 -2.94
C THR A 98 -4.77 -15.17 -2.72
N ILE A 99 -4.65 -16.47 -2.99
CA ILE A 99 -3.37 -17.20 -2.88
C ILE A 99 -2.33 -16.56 -3.83
N GLY A 100 -2.68 -16.34 -5.10
CA GLY A 100 -1.79 -15.70 -6.08
C GLY A 100 -1.30 -14.33 -5.63
N ARG A 101 -2.20 -13.49 -5.10
CA ARG A 101 -1.86 -12.19 -4.51
C ARG A 101 -0.85 -12.34 -3.37
N GLN A 102 -1.12 -13.23 -2.42
CA GLN A 102 -0.28 -13.39 -1.23
C GLN A 102 1.09 -13.98 -1.57
N LEU A 103 1.16 -14.95 -2.49
CA LEU A 103 2.43 -15.49 -2.97
C LEU A 103 3.25 -14.44 -3.72
N GLY A 104 2.62 -13.62 -4.57
CA GLY A 104 3.28 -12.50 -5.23
C GLY A 104 3.95 -11.54 -4.23
N TYR A 105 3.23 -11.12 -3.19
CA TYR A 105 3.80 -10.29 -2.13
C TYR A 105 4.86 -11.00 -1.28
N ALA A 106 4.68 -12.30 -0.98
CA ALA A 106 5.66 -13.08 -0.22
C ALA A 106 7.01 -13.15 -0.96
N VAL A 107 6.98 -13.48 -2.26
CA VAL A 107 8.17 -13.56 -3.12
C VAL A 107 8.80 -12.19 -3.30
N TYR A 108 7.99 -11.14 -3.51
CA TYR A 108 8.48 -9.76 -3.55
C TYR A 108 9.28 -9.40 -2.30
N LEU A 109 8.70 -9.59 -1.11
CA LEU A 109 9.32 -9.17 0.15
C LEU A 109 10.52 -10.03 0.55
N PHE A 110 10.52 -11.30 0.12
CA PHE A 110 11.70 -12.15 0.20
C PHE A 110 12.86 -11.57 -0.61
N TRP A 111 12.65 -11.24 -1.89
CA TRP A 111 13.70 -10.60 -2.71
C TRP A 111 14.09 -9.20 -2.20
N ASP A 112 13.13 -8.41 -1.70
CA ASP A 112 13.37 -7.07 -1.14
C ASP A 112 14.29 -7.12 0.10
N THR A 113 14.30 -8.24 0.83
CA THR A 113 15.24 -8.50 1.93
C THR A 113 16.68 -8.53 1.44
N PHE A 114 16.97 -9.25 0.35
CA PHE A 114 18.31 -9.28 -0.24
C PHE A 114 18.72 -7.91 -0.81
N SER A 115 17.76 -7.19 -1.40
CA SER A 115 18.00 -5.81 -1.84
C SER A 115 18.32 -4.88 -0.67
N TRP A 116 17.70 -5.07 0.49
CA TRP A 116 18.06 -4.32 1.70
C TRP A 116 19.47 -4.67 2.18
N VAL A 117 19.81 -5.96 2.29
CA VAL A 117 21.16 -6.43 2.68
C VAL A 117 22.23 -5.80 1.77
N HIS A 118 21.98 -5.74 0.46
CA HIS A 118 22.86 -5.07 -0.50
C HIS A 118 23.01 -3.57 -0.21
N SER A 119 21.88 -2.87 -0.14
CA SER A 119 21.85 -1.41 -0.02
C SER A 119 22.36 -0.93 1.34
N ALA A 120 22.20 -1.74 2.40
CA ALA A 120 22.74 -1.48 3.73
C ALA A 120 24.26 -1.70 3.82
N GLY A 121 24.87 -2.35 2.83
CA GLY A 121 26.31 -2.62 2.80
C GLY A 121 26.74 -3.89 3.55
N VAL A 122 25.79 -4.69 4.05
CA VAL A 122 26.07 -5.95 4.74
C VAL A 122 26.72 -6.97 3.79
N TYR A 123 26.18 -7.11 2.58
CA TYR A 123 26.77 -7.96 1.55
C TYR A 123 26.46 -7.45 0.15
N LYS A 124 27.48 -7.28 -0.71
CA LYS A 124 27.32 -6.75 -2.07
C LYS A 124 27.13 -7.86 -3.10
N PHE A 125 25.87 -8.22 -3.35
CA PHE A 125 25.52 -9.16 -4.43
C PHE A 125 25.94 -8.64 -5.81
N GLN A 126 26.61 -9.49 -6.59
CA GLN A 126 26.99 -9.20 -7.99
C GLN A 126 25.76 -9.01 -8.89
N GLN A 127 24.70 -9.80 -8.68
CA GLN A 127 23.48 -9.79 -9.50
C GLN A 127 22.34 -8.95 -8.89
N ILE A 128 22.65 -7.83 -8.23
CA ILE A 128 21.66 -6.98 -7.56
C ILE A 128 20.55 -6.46 -8.50
N LYS A 129 20.85 -6.25 -9.78
CA LYS A 129 19.85 -5.86 -10.78
C LYS A 129 18.77 -6.93 -10.92
N ARG A 130 19.17 -8.20 -11.12
CA ARG A 130 18.26 -9.35 -11.23
C ARG A 130 17.43 -9.57 -9.96
N ILE A 131 18.04 -9.39 -8.78
CA ILE A 131 17.34 -9.45 -7.49
C ILE A 131 16.20 -8.42 -7.45
N ASN A 132 16.51 -7.16 -7.77
CA ASN A 132 15.50 -6.09 -7.79
C ASN A 132 14.43 -6.33 -8.86
N GLU A 133 14.80 -6.76 -10.07
CA GLU A 133 13.85 -7.10 -11.14
C GLU A 133 12.88 -8.20 -10.72
N ASN A 134 13.39 -9.28 -10.10
CA ASN A 134 12.53 -10.36 -9.59
C ASN A 134 11.58 -9.86 -8.49
N ALA A 135 12.07 -8.98 -7.60
CA ALA A 135 11.24 -8.33 -6.60
C ALA A 135 10.10 -7.53 -7.26
N TYR A 136 10.42 -6.70 -8.26
CA TYR A 136 9.41 -5.90 -8.97
C TYR A 136 8.42 -6.74 -9.78
N LYS A 137 8.87 -7.81 -10.44
CA LYS A 137 7.99 -8.76 -11.16
C LYS A 137 6.99 -9.41 -10.21
N ALA A 138 7.48 -9.90 -9.06
CA ALA A 138 6.62 -10.51 -8.04
C ALA A 138 5.66 -9.49 -7.42
N TRP A 139 6.11 -8.25 -7.18
CA TRP A 139 5.25 -7.18 -6.67
C TRP A 139 4.14 -6.84 -7.66
N LEU A 140 4.48 -6.68 -8.94
CA LEU A 140 3.50 -6.42 -10.00
C LEU A 140 2.48 -7.56 -10.09
N MET A 141 2.94 -8.83 -10.06
CA MET A 141 2.04 -9.99 -10.03
C MET A 141 1.08 -9.95 -8.84
N GLY A 142 1.58 -9.66 -7.64
CA GLY A 142 0.75 -9.50 -6.44
C GLY A 142 -0.32 -8.41 -6.60
N LEU A 143 0.04 -7.27 -7.19
CA LEU A 143 -0.90 -6.18 -7.49
C LEU A 143 -1.96 -6.60 -8.53
N LEU A 144 -1.57 -7.30 -9.60
CA LEU A 144 -2.51 -7.78 -10.62
C LEU A 144 -3.56 -8.73 -10.02
N PHE A 145 -3.15 -9.69 -9.20
CA PHE A 145 -4.09 -10.55 -8.47
C PHE A 145 -4.95 -9.74 -7.49
N SER A 146 -4.39 -8.70 -6.84
CA SER A 146 -5.17 -7.80 -5.98
C SER A 146 -6.25 -7.04 -6.74
N ILE A 147 -5.95 -6.59 -7.97
CA ILE A 147 -6.92 -5.93 -8.85
C ILE A 147 -8.02 -6.92 -9.27
N ILE A 148 -7.65 -8.12 -9.72
CA ILE A 148 -8.62 -9.17 -10.09
C ILE A 148 -9.55 -9.47 -8.90
N HIS A 149 -8.98 -9.66 -7.70
CA HIS A 149 -9.75 -9.90 -6.48
C HIS A 149 -10.69 -8.73 -6.15
N GLY A 150 -10.22 -7.50 -6.28
CA GLY A 150 -11.02 -6.30 -6.02
C GLY A 150 -12.19 -6.14 -6.99
N LEU A 151 -11.97 -6.43 -8.28
CA LEU A 151 -13.02 -6.39 -9.30
C LEU A 151 -14.06 -7.48 -9.06
N TYR A 152 -13.61 -8.69 -8.74
CA TYR A 152 -14.48 -9.81 -8.38
C TYR A 152 -15.33 -9.49 -7.15
N LYS A 153 -14.72 -8.95 -6.09
CA LYS A 153 -15.44 -8.51 -4.89
C LYS A 153 -16.47 -7.42 -5.20
N LEU A 154 -16.15 -6.47 -6.08
CA LEU A 154 -17.13 -5.46 -6.50
C LEU A 154 -18.30 -6.05 -7.27
N HIS A 155 -18.05 -7.03 -8.13
CA HIS A 155 -19.11 -7.75 -8.84
C HIS A 155 -20.05 -8.46 -7.85
N GLN A 156 -19.50 -9.20 -6.88
CA GLN A 156 -20.29 -9.86 -5.83
C GLN A 156 -21.13 -8.86 -5.02
N ILE A 157 -20.53 -7.75 -4.56
CA ILE A 157 -21.25 -6.71 -3.80
C ILE A 157 -22.39 -6.11 -4.63
N ASN A 158 -22.17 -5.86 -5.93
CA ASN A 158 -23.22 -5.33 -6.79
C ASN A 158 -24.36 -6.33 -7.01
N SER A 159 -24.06 -7.62 -7.16
CA SER A 159 -25.05 -8.69 -7.26
C SER A 159 -25.88 -8.82 -5.98
N GLN A 160 -25.22 -8.86 -4.82
CA GLN A 160 -25.89 -8.88 -3.50
C GLN A 160 -26.80 -7.67 -3.32
N ARG A 161 -26.34 -6.46 -3.69
CA ARG A 161 -27.14 -5.24 -3.65
C ARG A 161 -28.36 -5.32 -4.57
N GLY A 162 -28.22 -5.88 -5.77
CA GLY A 162 -29.35 -6.12 -6.69
C GLY A 162 -30.42 -7.02 -6.06
N SER A 163 -30.00 -8.11 -5.42
CA SER A 163 -30.91 -9.02 -4.71
C SER A 163 -31.60 -8.36 -3.50
N LEU A 164 -30.90 -7.47 -2.79
CA LEU A 164 -31.47 -6.73 -1.68
C LEU A 164 -32.45 -5.66 -2.17
N ILE A 165 -32.26 -5.08 -3.36
CA ILE A 165 -33.22 -4.13 -3.93
C ILE A 165 -34.47 -4.87 -4.44
N SER A 166 -34.32 -6.03 -5.10
CA SER A 166 -35.47 -6.81 -5.55
C SER A 166 -36.32 -7.32 -4.40
N LYS A 167 -35.70 -7.78 -3.31
CA LYS A 167 -36.38 -8.13 -2.05
C LYS A 167 -36.95 -6.91 -1.31
N ALA A 168 -36.61 -5.66 -1.70
CA ALA A 168 -37.03 -4.44 -0.98
C ALA A 168 -38.44 -4.02 -1.32
N LYS A 169 -38.96 -4.47 -2.45
CA LYS A 169 -40.38 -4.31 -2.80
C LYS A 169 -41.34 -5.08 -1.89
N ILE A 170 -40.85 -5.89 -0.94
CA ILE A 170 -41.65 -6.88 -0.20
C ILE A 170 -41.71 -6.66 1.33
N ALA A 171 -40.74 -5.98 1.98
CA ALA A 171 -40.81 -5.61 3.43
C ALA A 171 -39.71 -4.62 3.88
N GLU A 172 -40.00 -3.70 4.80
CA GLU A 172 -39.01 -2.84 5.48
C GLU A 172 -38.71 -3.33 6.92
N THR A 173 -37.46 -3.73 7.18
CA THR A 173 -36.99 -4.13 8.52
C THR A 173 -35.66 -3.45 8.88
N SER A 174 -35.47 -3.16 10.18
CA SER A 174 -34.29 -2.45 10.73
C SER A 174 -32.95 -3.15 10.43
N GLU A 175 -32.91 -4.49 10.39
CA GLU A 175 -31.72 -5.28 10.02
C GLU A 175 -31.21 -4.96 8.60
N ARG A 176 -32.13 -4.67 7.68
CA ARG A 176 -31.83 -4.34 6.28
C ARG A 176 -31.05 -3.04 6.12
N SER A 177 -31.32 -2.06 6.99
CA SER A 177 -30.62 -0.77 6.99
C SER A 177 -29.14 -0.94 7.34
N LYS A 178 -28.84 -1.90 8.24
CA LYS A 178 -27.48 -2.27 8.64
C LYS A 178 -26.77 -3.03 7.53
N ASP A 179 -27.45 -3.94 6.85
CA ASP A 179 -26.87 -4.70 5.71
C ASP A 179 -26.52 -3.79 4.53
N THR A 180 -27.41 -2.87 4.17
CA THR A 180 -27.14 -1.89 3.11
C THR A 180 -26.03 -0.91 3.48
N ALA A 181 -25.96 -0.45 4.74
CA ALA A 181 -24.85 0.37 5.21
C ALA A 181 -23.51 -0.39 5.17
N THR A 182 -23.51 -1.67 5.54
CA THR A 182 -22.33 -2.54 5.52
C THR A 182 -21.84 -2.73 4.09
N LEU A 183 -22.71 -3.09 3.15
CA LEU A 183 -22.35 -3.23 1.73
C LEU A 183 -21.84 -1.93 1.12
N LYS A 184 -22.42 -0.77 1.47
CA LYS A 184 -21.89 0.54 1.04
C LYS A 184 -20.47 0.76 1.55
N LYS A 185 -20.19 0.41 2.81
CA LYS A 185 -18.85 0.51 3.41
C LYS A 185 -17.86 -0.42 2.73
N GLU A 186 -18.24 -1.67 2.49
CA GLU A 186 -17.40 -2.66 1.79
C GLU A 186 -17.10 -2.25 0.35
N ARG A 187 -18.12 -1.76 -0.38
CA ARG A 187 -17.95 -1.23 -1.75
C ARG A 187 -16.94 -0.09 -1.78
N LYS A 188 -17.08 0.88 -0.85
CA LYS A 188 -16.16 2.02 -0.75
C LYS A 188 -14.73 1.56 -0.44
N ALA A 189 -14.58 0.58 0.45
CA ALA A 189 -13.28 0.00 0.76
C ALA A 189 -12.67 -0.72 -0.46
N ALA A 190 -13.45 -1.52 -1.19
CA ALA A 190 -13.01 -2.24 -2.38
C ALA A 190 -12.58 -1.30 -3.51
N ILE A 191 -13.38 -0.27 -3.84
CA ILE A 191 -13.01 0.74 -4.84
C ILE A 191 -11.72 1.45 -4.45
N ARG A 192 -11.60 1.84 -3.17
CA ARG A 192 -10.43 2.54 -2.68
C ARG A 192 -9.17 1.68 -2.73
N GLN A 193 -9.29 0.37 -2.51
CA GLN A 193 -8.17 -0.56 -2.66
C GLN A 193 -7.80 -0.73 -4.13
N LEU A 194 -8.78 -0.88 -5.03
CA LEU A 194 -8.54 -0.96 -6.47
C LEU A 194 -7.81 0.26 -7.02
N ILE A 195 -8.24 1.47 -6.64
CA ILE A 195 -7.56 2.70 -7.04
C ILE A 195 -6.11 2.70 -6.55
N GLN A 196 -5.87 2.26 -5.30
CA GLN A 196 -4.49 2.16 -4.79
C GLN A 196 -3.67 1.14 -5.57
N ASP A 197 -4.21 -0.05 -5.84
CA ASP A 197 -3.47 -1.12 -6.53
C ASP A 197 -3.14 -0.72 -7.97
N VAL A 198 -4.09 -0.11 -8.69
CA VAL A 198 -3.86 0.40 -10.05
C VAL A 198 -2.80 1.50 -10.08
N LEU A 199 -2.86 2.46 -9.14
CA LEU A 199 -1.84 3.50 -9.05
C LEU A 199 -0.48 2.92 -8.64
N ASP A 200 -0.44 1.98 -7.70
CA ASP A 200 0.80 1.36 -7.24
C ASP A 200 1.43 0.47 -8.32
N CYS A 201 0.67 -0.09 -9.28
CA CYS A 201 1.21 -0.80 -10.45
C CYS A 201 2.19 0.03 -11.26
N SER A 202 2.01 1.36 -11.31
CA SER A 202 2.91 2.26 -12.02
C SER A 202 4.35 2.15 -11.52
N ILE A 203 4.57 1.87 -10.24
CA ILE A 203 5.89 1.85 -9.63
C ILE A 203 6.73 0.65 -10.11
N PRO A 204 6.32 -0.62 -9.93
CA PRO A 204 7.06 -1.76 -10.46
C PRO A 204 7.02 -1.80 -11.99
N ALA A 205 5.94 -1.36 -12.65
CA ALA A 205 5.90 -1.32 -14.11
C ALA A 205 6.93 -0.35 -14.70
N THR A 206 7.11 0.84 -14.12
CA THR A 206 8.19 1.75 -14.53
C THR A 206 9.56 1.21 -14.17
N ALA A 207 9.72 0.59 -12.99
CA ALA A 207 11.00 0.01 -12.59
C ALA A 207 11.45 -1.17 -13.48
N LEU A 208 10.49 -1.90 -14.06
CA LEU A 208 10.73 -2.99 -15.03
C LEU A 208 10.87 -2.50 -16.48
N GLY A 209 10.63 -1.21 -16.74
CA GLY A 209 10.66 -0.65 -18.09
C GLY A 209 9.45 -1.02 -18.96
N TYR A 210 8.36 -1.52 -18.38
CA TYR A 210 7.12 -1.83 -19.11
C TYR A 210 6.35 -0.56 -19.50
N ILE A 211 6.48 0.50 -18.70
CA ILE A 211 5.96 1.83 -19.01
C ILE A 211 7.03 2.88 -18.69
N HIS A 212 7.02 3.99 -19.42
CA HIS A 212 7.99 5.07 -19.24
C HIS A 212 7.32 6.27 -18.59
N LEU A 213 7.26 6.26 -17.25
CA LEU A 213 6.81 7.41 -16.48
C LEU A 213 8.00 8.23 -15.98
N GLU A 214 7.84 9.55 -15.99
CA GLU A 214 8.81 10.44 -15.37
C GLU A 214 8.86 10.23 -13.86
N ASP A 215 10.03 10.45 -13.28
CA ASP A 215 10.29 10.23 -11.85
C ASP A 215 9.33 10.99 -10.93
N GLY A 216 8.88 12.16 -11.38
CA GLY A 216 7.87 12.98 -10.71
C GLY A 216 6.51 12.32 -10.62
N LEU A 217 6.02 11.73 -11.71
CA LEU A 217 4.72 11.02 -11.75
C LEU A 217 4.74 9.78 -10.86
N VAL A 218 5.85 9.03 -10.86
CA VAL A 218 6.06 7.92 -9.92
C VAL A 218 6.11 8.42 -8.47
N GLY A 219 6.70 9.59 -8.25
CA GLY A 219 6.67 10.33 -6.98
C GLY A 219 5.25 10.64 -6.52
N LEU A 220 4.43 11.28 -7.36
CA LEU A 220 3.06 11.68 -7.03
C LEU A 220 2.14 10.50 -6.80
N THR A 221 2.17 9.49 -7.67
CA THR A 221 1.36 8.28 -7.51
C THR A 221 1.65 7.59 -6.18
N GLY A 222 2.93 7.36 -5.86
CA GLY A 222 3.32 6.77 -4.58
C GLY A 222 3.01 7.65 -3.37
N PHE A 223 3.03 8.99 -3.51
CA PHE A 223 2.59 9.90 -2.45
C PHE A 223 1.08 9.77 -2.19
N ILE A 224 0.26 9.81 -3.25
CA ILE A 224 -1.20 9.68 -3.17
C ILE A 224 -1.59 8.35 -2.54
N THR A 225 -1.02 7.23 -3.01
CA THR A 225 -1.33 5.91 -2.43
C THR A 225 -0.83 5.78 -0.98
N SER A 226 0.21 6.53 -0.59
CA SER A 226 0.66 6.59 0.80
C SER A 226 -0.32 7.32 1.71
N ILE A 227 -0.84 8.48 1.29
CA ILE A 227 -1.86 9.22 2.03
C ILE A 227 -3.14 8.39 2.14
N MET A 228 -3.53 7.71 1.06
CA MET A 228 -4.64 6.77 1.10
C MET A 228 -4.36 5.64 2.12
N GLY A 229 -3.18 5.01 2.08
CA GLY A 229 -2.81 3.99 3.06
C GLY A 229 -2.83 4.51 4.51
N ALA A 230 -2.30 5.71 4.74
CA ALA A 230 -2.22 6.36 6.05
C ALA A 230 -3.61 6.61 6.64
N GLN A 231 -4.54 7.16 5.85
CA GLN A 231 -5.93 7.37 6.28
C GLN A 231 -6.64 6.06 6.65
N SER A 232 -6.39 4.97 5.91
CA SER A 232 -6.97 3.66 6.26
C SER A 232 -6.41 3.12 7.56
N GLN A 233 -5.10 3.22 7.76
CA GLN A 233 -4.46 2.79 8.99
C GLN A 233 -4.89 3.66 10.18
N TRP A 234 -5.05 4.97 9.99
CA TRP A 234 -5.56 5.90 11.01
C TRP A 234 -6.93 5.48 11.51
N LYS A 235 -7.87 5.21 10.59
CA LYS A 235 -9.21 4.72 10.95
C LYS A 235 -9.18 3.37 11.65
N LYS A 236 -8.27 2.47 11.23
CA LYS A 236 -8.12 1.15 11.85
C LYS A 236 -7.68 1.25 13.32
N VAL A 237 -6.78 2.19 13.65
CA VAL A 237 -6.24 2.30 15.02
C VAL A 237 -7.04 3.25 15.90
N ASN A 238 -7.65 4.30 15.35
CA ASN A 238 -8.32 5.35 16.12
C ASN A 238 -9.86 5.31 16.04
N GLY A 239 -10.44 4.46 15.18
CA GLY A 239 -11.88 4.45 14.91
C GLY A 239 -12.28 5.36 13.75
N PRO A 240 -13.56 5.34 13.35
CA PRO A 240 -14.09 6.12 12.23
C PRO A 240 -13.94 7.64 12.40
#